data_AF-G0EEH1-F1
#
_entry.id   AF-G0EEH1-F1
#
_cell.length_a   1.000
_cell.length_b   1.000
_cell.length_c   1.000
_cell.angle_alpha   90.00
_cell.angle_beta   90.00
_cell.angle_gamma   90.00
#
_symmetry.space_group_name_H-M   'P 1'
#
loop_
_entity.id
_entity.type
_entity.pdbx_description
1 polymer ?
#
loop_
_entity_poly.entity_id
_entity_poly.type
_entity_poly.pdbx_seq_one_letter_code
_entity_poly.pdbx_strand_id
1 'polypeptide(L)'
;MAAGNEKPLLRKLAEEILGAGDASRIWKRIDIIGDIAVIKKPFDFPLEKLKPLANALVEKIPYIKSVWVATSPVEGQYRLRDLVHLAGEKKTETIYREHGCAYKLDITKVYISLRLSYEHKRIASMVKDGERILNMYAGAGFFSILSACMHDIEVAYSIDINPYAYSYMVINTRLNHVEDKVMPILGDAYTTVMKLLKSSADRVLMPLPEKALEHLPAAVAALDREGWIHVYLHVAARTARDAIALATKMVRARLVELAASYVVENARVVRSVGPREYQVVVDTRVKR
;
A
#
# COMPACT_ATOMS: atom_id res chain seq x y z
N MET A 1 4.93 28.12 -18.08
CA MET A 1 5.93 27.37 -18.87
C MET A 1 5.43 25.94 -19.01
N ALA A 2 5.04 25.55 -20.22
CA ALA A 2 4.47 24.23 -20.50
C ALA A 2 5.55 23.16 -20.29
N ALA A 3 5.35 22.28 -19.30
CA ALA A 3 6.16 21.07 -19.19
C ALA A 3 5.98 20.28 -20.50
N GLY A 4 7.06 20.19 -21.28
CA GLY A 4 7.08 19.48 -22.55
C GLY A 4 6.50 18.08 -22.38
N ASN A 5 5.69 17.67 -23.35
CA ASN A 5 5.00 16.38 -23.39
C ASN A 5 6.01 15.27 -23.71
N GLU A 6 7.03 15.11 -22.87
CA GLU A 6 8.13 14.17 -23.06
C GLU A 6 7.60 12.75 -22.86
N LYS A 7 7.89 11.86 -23.82
CA LYS A 7 7.40 10.48 -23.75
C LYS A 7 8.02 9.78 -22.52
N PRO A 8 7.23 9.06 -21.70
CA PRO A 8 7.76 8.31 -20.57
C PRO A 8 8.89 7.37 -20.99
N LEU A 9 9.93 7.25 -20.16
CA LEU A 9 11.14 6.47 -20.47
C LEU A 9 10.84 5.08 -21.05
N LEU A 10 9.96 4.31 -20.39
CA LEU A 10 9.59 2.96 -20.83
C LEU A 10 8.97 2.96 -22.24
N ARG A 11 8.19 3.99 -22.57
CA ARG A 11 7.56 4.14 -23.89
C ARG A 11 8.59 4.51 -24.96
N LYS A 12 9.52 5.41 -24.63
CA LYS A 12 10.64 5.78 -25.51
C LYS A 12 11.50 4.56 -25.84
N LEU A 13 11.88 3.79 -24.82
CA LEU A 13 12.63 2.55 -25.00
C LEU A 13 11.86 1.50 -25.80
N ALA A 14 10.56 1.35 -25.53
CA ALA A 14 9.72 0.44 -26.30
C ALA A 14 9.64 0.84 -27.78
N GLU A 15 9.55 2.14 -28.11
CA GLU A 15 9.55 2.61 -29.50
C GLU A 15 10.88 2.31 -30.20
N GLU A 16 12.01 2.54 -29.52
CA GLU A 16 13.35 2.25 -30.05
C GLU A 16 13.58 0.75 -30.31
N ILE A 17 13.08 -0.13 -29.43
CA ILE A 17 13.43 -1.57 -29.42
C ILE A 17 12.37 -2.43 -30.12
N LEU A 18 11.09 -2.10 -29.95
CA LEU A 18 9.95 -2.90 -30.41
C LEU A 18 9.22 -2.25 -31.61
N GLY A 19 9.57 -1.01 -31.95
CA GLY A 19 8.87 -0.22 -32.96
C GLY A 19 7.57 0.41 -32.45
N ALA A 20 7.09 1.43 -33.17
CA ALA A 20 5.97 2.27 -32.74
C ALA A 20 4.65 1.50 -32.50
N GLY A 21 4.39 0.46 -33.30
CA GLY A 21 3.19 -0.37 -33.19
C GLY A 21 3.10 -1.09 -31.84
N ASP A 22 4.11 -1.90 -31.50
CA ASP A 22 4.13 -2.64 -30.23
C ASP A 22 4.31 -1.69 -29.03
N ALA A 23 5.15 -0.65 -29.18
CA ALA A 23 5.32 0.36 -28.14
C ALA A 23 4.00 1.02 -27.75
N SER A 24 3.06 1.18 -28.71
CA SER A 24 1.74 1.77 -28.46
C SER A 24 0.92 1.00 -27.41
N ARG A 25 1.20 -0.29 -27.22
CA ARG A 25 0.53 -1.19 -26.28
C ARG A 25 1.25 -1.29 -24.93
N ILE A 26 2.53 -0.95 -24.88
CA ILE A 26 3.33 -1.02 -23.64
C ILE A 26 2.84 0.00 -22.61
N TRP A 27 2.61 -0.44 -21.38
CA TRP A 27 2.24 0.46 -20.30
C TRP A 27 3.27 1.58 -20.12
N LYS A 28 2.81 2.80 -19.88
CA LYS A 28 3.69 3.97 -19.75
C LYS A 28 4.57 3.95 -18.49
N ARG A 29 4.11 3.28 -17.43
CA ARG A 29 4.73 3.32 -16.10
C ARG A 29 5.52 2.04 -15.83
N ILE A 30 6.65 2.23 -15.16
CA ILE A 30 7.50 1.21 -14.57
C ILE A 30 7.46 1.39 -13.05
N ASP A 31 7.38 0.28 -12.31
CA ASP A 31 7.49 0.30 -10.86
C ASP A 31 8.91 -0.05 -10.47
N ILE A 32 9.62 0.87 -9.82
CA ILE A 32 10.98 0.65 -9.36
C ILE A 32 10.94 0.49 -7.85
N ILE A 33 11.26 -0.70 -7.39
CA ILE A 33 11.24 -1.12 -5.99
C ILE A 33 12.68 -1.45 -5.63
N GLY A 34 13.36 -0.51 -4.98
CA GLY A 34 14.81 -0.61 -4.75
C GLY A 34 15.56 -0.73 -6.07
N ASP A 35 16.23 -1.86 -6.26
CA ASP A 35 16.98 -2.20 -7.47
C ASP A 35 16.24 -3.17 -8.42
N ILE A 36 14.93 -3.37 -8.20
CA ILE A 36 14.08 -4.20 -9.05
C ILE A 36 13.08 -3.34 -9.82
N ALA A 37 13.02 -3.54 -11.13
CA ALA A 37 12.01 -2.97 -12.01
C ALA A 37 10.88 -3.97 -12.25
N VAL A 38 9.63 -3.52 -12.12
CA VAL A 38 8.43 -4.29 -12.46
C VAL A 38 7.65 -3.55 -13.54
N ILE A 39 7.51 -4.19 -14.70
CA ILE A 39 6.63 -3.74 -15.78
C ILE A 39 5.32 -4.52 -15.77
N LYS A 40 4.29 -4.02 -16.46
CA LYS A 40 3.01 -4.72 -16.60
C LYS A 40 2.90 -5.33 -17.98
N LYS A 41 2.42 -6.58 -18.06
CA LYS A 41 2.10 -7.22 -19.34
C LYS A 41 0.88 -6.50 -19.96
N PRO A 42 0.95 -6.02 -21.21
CA PRO A 42 -0.25 -5.59 -21.91
C PRO A 42 -1.17 -6.79 -22.19
N PHE A 43 -2.47 -6.52 -22.35
CA PHE A 43 -3.43 -7.56 -22.73
C PHE A 43 -3.02 -8.20 -24.06
N ASP A 44 -3.02 -9.53 -24.07
CA ASP A 44 -2.67 -10.36 -25.23
C ASP A 44 -1.31 -9.99 -25.88
N PHE A 45 -0.29 -9.75 -25.05
CA PHE A 45 1.06 -9.41 -25.50
C PHE A 45 2.06 -10.55 -25.20
N PRO A 46 2.83 -11.05 -26.20
CA PRO A 46 3.79 -12.12 -25.97
C PRO A 46 4.89 -11.73 -24.98
N LEU A 47 5.20 -12.60 -24.02
CA LEU A 47 6.25 -12.35 -23.01
C LEU A 47 7.63 -12.22 -23.64
N GLU A 48 7.92 -13.04 -24.67
CA GLU A 48 9.21 -13.02 -25.38
C GLU A 48 9.52 -11.65 -26.01
N LYS A 49 8.49 -10.92 -26.46
CA LYS A 49 8.65 -9.56 -26.99
C LYS A 49 9.01 -8.53 -25.92
N LEU A 50 8.83 -8.83 -24.64
CA LEU A 50 9.21 -7.92 -23.55
C LEU A 50 10.67 -8.12 -23.10
N LYS A 51 11.32 -9.25 -23.44
CA LYS A 51 12.71 -9.51 -23.03
C LYS A 51 13.71 -8.48 -23.58
N PRO A 52 13.66 -8.08 -24.86
CA PRO A 52 14.56 -7.04 -25.37
C PRO A 52 14.40 -5.69 -24.63
N LEU A 53 13.15 -5.30 -24.34
CA LEU A 53 12.86 -4.10 -23.56
C LEU A 53 13.39 -4.21 -22.13
N ALA A 54 13.26 -5.38 -21.50
CA ALA A 54 13.78 -5.64 -20.16
C ALA A 54 15.31 -5.59 -20.10
N ASN A 55 16.01 -6.18 -21.09
CA ASN A 55 17.47 -6.10 -21.18
C ASN A 55 17.95 -4.64 -21.29
N ALA A 56 17.30 -3.84 -22.13
CA ALA A 56 17.63 -2.43 -22.27
C ALA A 56 17.37 -1.62 -20.99
N LEU A 57 16.39 -2.00 -20.17
CA LEU A 57 16.19 -1.37 -18.85
C LEU A 57 17.37 -1.63 -17.92
N VAL A 58 17.92 -2.84 -17.92
CA VAL A 58 19.13 -3.17 -17.13
C VAL A 58 20.34 -2.39 -17.66
N GLU A 59 20.53 -2.34 -18.99
CA GLU A 59 21.67 -1.68 -19.62
C GLU A 59 21.64 -0.15 -19.42
N LYS A 60 20.47 0.49 -19.58
CA LYS A 60 20.34 1.95 -19.53
C LYS A 60 20.13 2.51 -18.13
N ILE A 61 19.79 1.66 -17.15
CA ILE A 61 19.54 2.09 -15.77
C ILE A 61 20.46 1.29 -14.83
N PRO A 62 21.73 1.71 -14.61
CA PRO A 62 22.76 0.87 -14.00
C PRO A 62 22.47 0.36 -12.58
N TYR A 63 21.60 1.05 -11.83
CA TYR A 63 21.20 0.63 -10.48
C TYR A 63 20.13 -0.46 -10.50
N ILE A 64 19.40 -0.66 -11.59
CA ILE A 64 18.45 -1.76 -11.74
C ILE A 64 19.24 -3.05 -11.98
N LYS A 65 18.99 -4.03 -11.12
CA LYS A 65 19.64 -5.35 -11.18
C LYS A 65 18.73 -6.44 -11.72
N SER A 66 17.42 -6.25 -11.63
CA SER A 66 16.44 -7.25 -12.06
C SER A 66 15.20 -6.61 -12.67
N VAL A 67 14.67 -7.19 -13.73
CA VAL A 67 13.42 -6.77 -14.37
C VAL A 67 12.44 -7.92 -14.40
N TRP A 68 11.24 -7.67 -13.87
CA TRP A 68 10.12 -8.60 -13.82
C TRP A 68 8.90 -8.03 -14.54
N VAL A 69 7.99 -8.90 -14.96
CA VAL A 69 6.69 -8.51 -15.49
C VAL A 69 5.56 -9.09 -14.64
N ALA A 70 4.64 -8.20 -14.25
CA ALA A 70 3.36 -8.60 -13.66
C ALA A 70 2.43 -9.15 -14.74
N THR A 71 2.01 -10.41 -14.56
CA THR A 71 1.14 -11.13 -15.50
C THR A 71 -0.30 -11.26 -15.03
N SER A 72 -0.58 -11.02 -13.74
CA SER A 72 -1.93 -11.03 -13.18
C SER A 72 -2.27 -9.71 -12.44
N PRO A 73 -3.57 -9.44 -12.21
CA PRO A 73 -4.04 -8.46 -11.23
C PRO A 73 -3.55 -8.77 -9.81
N VAL A 74 -3.81 -7.85 -8.87
CA VAL A 74 -3.55 -8.09 -7.44
C VAL A 74 -4.67 -8.95 -6.88
N GLU A 75 -4.36 -10.13 -6.34
CA GLU A 75 -5.38 -11.07 -5.87
C GLU A 75 -4.91 -11.95 -4.69
N GLY A 76 -5.83 -12.79 -4.21
CA GLY A 76 -5.60 -13.69 -3.08
C GLY A 76 -5.52 -13.00 -1.72
N GLN A 77 -5.41 -13.81 -0.67
CA GLN A 77 -5.38 -13.36 0.72
C GLN A 77 -4.18 -12.44 1.02
N TYR A 78 -3.04 -12.67 0.36
CA TYR A 78 -1.81 -11.90 0.53
C TYR A 78 -1.64 -10.77 -0.49
N ARG A 79 -2.61 -10.57 -1.39
CA ARG A 79 -2.62 -9.48 -2.36
C ARG A 79 -1.36 -9.47 -3.24
N LEU A 80 -0.99 -10.63 -3.73
CA LEU A 80 0.22 -10.80 -4.56
C LEU A 80 -0.16 -10.74 -6.04
N ARG A 81 0.88 -10.67 -6.88
CA ARG A 81 0.77 -10.78 -8.33
C ARG A 81 1.67 -11.91 -8.80
N ASP A 82 1.28 -12.52 -9.91
CA ASP A 82 2.18 -13.37 -10.66
C ASP A 82 3.23 -12.51 -11.33
N LEU A 83 4.48 -12.87 -11.07
CA LEU A 83 5.66 -12.18 -11.59
C LEU A 83 6.52 -13.16 -12.36
N VAL A 84 6.86 -12.79 -13.60
CA VAL A 84 7.79 -13.55 -14.44
C VAL A 84 9.06 -12.73 -14.61
N HIS A 85 10.21 -13.36 -14.34
CA HIS A 85 11.52 -12.75 -14.55
C HIS A 85 11.76 -12.55 -16.05
N LEU A 86 12.24 -11.37 -16.45
CA LEU A 86 12.55 -11.06 -17.85
C LEU A 86 14.04 -10.87 -18.11
N ALA A 87 14.75 -10.13 -17.26
CA ALA A 87 16.15 -9.77 -17.50
C ALA A 87 16.91 -9.43 -16.20
N GLY A 88 18.24 -9.51 -16.28
CA GLY A 88 19.15 -9.23 -15.17
C GLY A 88 19.32 -10.42 -14.22
N GLU A 89 19.69 -10.11 -12.99
CA GLU A 89 19.80 -11.08 -11.90
C GLU A 89 18.42 -11.64 -11.54
N LYS A 90 18.29 -12.95 -11.36
CA LYS A 90 17.04 -13.58 -10.92
C LYS A 90 16.83 -13.40 -9.41
N LYS A 91 16.59 -12.16 -8.99
CA LYS A 91 16.38 -11.75 -7.59
C LYS A 91 15.00 -11.12 -7.39
N THR A 92 14.41 -11.37 -6.23
CA THR A 92 13.08 -10.89 -5.82
C THR A 92 13.14 -10.04 -4.56
N GLU A 93 14.20 -10.18 -3.76
CA GLU A 93 14.43 -9.43 -2.54
C GLU A 93 15.23 -8.14 -2.81
N THR A 94 14.81 -7.05 -2.17
CA THR A 94 15.43 -5.72 -2.32
C THR A 94 15.17 -4.83 -1.10
N ILE A 95 15.79 -3.65 -1.08
CA ILE A 95 15.49 -2.58 -0.11
C ILE A 95 14.85 -1.41 -0.86
N TYR A 96 13.58 -1.16 -0.57
CA TYR A 96 12.85 0.01 -1.04
C TYR A 96 12.95 1.14 -0.02
N ARG A 97 13.19 2.37 -0.48
CA ARG A 97 13.29 3.55 0.39
C ARG A 97 12.17 4.53 0.10
N GLU A 98 11.50 5.01 1.13
CA GLU A 98 10.56 6.12 1.04
C GLU A 98 10.56 6.96 2.31
N HIS A 99 10.45 8.28 2.14
CA HIS A 99 10.38 9.26 3.25
C HIS A 99 11.45 9.07 4.33
N GLY A 100 12.68 8.75 3.92
CA GLY A 100 13.81 8.53 4.83
C GLY A 100 13.87 7.14 5.46
N CYS A 101 12.83 6.32 5.33
CA CYS A 101 12.79 4.95 5.84
C CYS A 101 13.26 3.94 4.78
N ALA A 102 13.73 2.78 5.23
CA ALA A 102 14.15 1.66 4.40
C ALA A 102 13.31 0.40 4.70
N TYR A 103 12.87 -0.28 3.65
CA TYR A 103 11.98 -1.44 3.73
C TYR A 103 12.57 -2.57 2.91
N LYS A 104 13.11 -3.57 3.59
CA LYS A 104 13.49 -4.85 2.99
C LYS A 104 12.22 -5.66 2.72
N LEU A 105 12.10 -6.21 1.52
CA LEU A 105 10.97 -7.07 1.13
C LEU A 105 11.31 -7.94 -0.08
N ASP A 106 10.52 -9.00 -0.26
CA ASP A 106 10.47 -9.80 -1.49
C ASP A 106 9.19 -9.46 -2.28
N ILE A 107 9.35 -8.98 -3.52
CA ILE A 107 8.24 -8.51 -4.37
C ILE A 107 7.26 -9.62 -4.79
N THR A 108 7.66 -10.89 -4.64
CA THR A 108 6.81 -12.05 -4.92
C THR A 108 6.05 -12.54 -3.70
N LYS A 109 6.44 -12.09 -2.50
CA LYS A 109 5.89 -12.58 -1.22
C LYS A 109 5.17 -11.52 -0.41
N VAL A 110 5.43 -10.24 -0.67
CA VAL A 110 4.85 -9.13 0.10
C VAL A 110 4.19 -8.12 -0.85
N TYR A 111 2.94 -7.77 -0.56
CA TYR A 111 2.26 -6.70 -1.29
C TYR A 111 2.94 -5.35 -1.02
N ILE A 112 3.25 -4.65 -2.10
CA ILE A 112 3.73 -3.27 -2.08
C ILE A 112 2.99 -2.46 -3.13
N SER A 113 2.70 -1.21 -2.80
CA SER A 113 2.27 -0.25 -3.81
C SER A 113 2.90 1.12 -3.63
N LEU A 114 3.78 1.47 -4.57
CA LEU A 114 4.44 2.78 -4.65
C LEU A 114 3.45 3.96 -4.68
N ARG A 115 2.19 3.73 -5.09
CA ARG A 115 1.14 4.76 -5.13
C ARG A 115 0.65 5.16 -3.75
N LEU A 116 0.89 4.33 -2.73
CA LEU A 116 0.50 4.63 -1.35
C LEU A 116 1.56 5.46 -0.61
N SER A 117 2.72 5.71 -1.23
CA SER A 117 3.81 6.45 -0.57
C SER A 117 3.36 7.82 -0.03
N TYR A 118 2.57 8.58 -0.79
CA TYR A 118 2.01 9.85 -0.30
C TYR A 118 1.05 9.63 0.89
N GLU A 119 0.25 8.57 0.84
CA GLU A 119 -0.71 8.25 1.89
C GLU A 119 -0.03 7.80 3.18
N HIS A 120 1.07 7.05 3.08
CA HIS A 120 1.92 6.70 4.22
C HIS A 120 2.39 7.96 4.93
N LYS A 121 2.96 8.92 4.18
CA LYS A 121 3.40 10.21 4.74
C LYS A 121 2.24 11.02 5.32
N ARG A 122 1.09 11.04 4.66
CA ARG A 122 -0.09 11.78 5.14
C ARG A 122 -0.52 11.28 6.52
N ILE A 123 -0.68 9.97 6.67
CA ILE A 123 -1.07 9.38 7.95
C ILE A 123 -0.01 9.63 9.01
N ALA A 124 1.27 9.41 8.70
CA ALA A 124 2.36 9.69 9.62
C ALA A 124 2.35 11.16 10.08
N SER A 125 2.13 12.13 9.19
CA SER A 125 2.01 13.55 9.56
C SER A 125 0.78 13.92 10.39
N MET A 126 -0.22 13.02 10.51
CA MET A 126 -1.39 13.23 11.37
C MET A 126 -1.22 12.63 12.76
N VAL A 127 -0.19 11.81 12.96
CA VAL A 127 0.17 11.21 14.25
C VAL A 127 0.73 12.29 15.18
N LYS A 128 0.48 12.12 16.47
CA LYS A 128 1.05 12.96 17.54
C LYS A 128 1.95 12.12 18.42
N ASP A 129 2.90 12.79 19.06
CA ASP A 129 3.76 12.15 20.06
C ASP A 129 2.91 11.58 21.21
N GLY A 130 3.31 10.41 21.70
CA GLY A 130 2.59 9.63 22.70
C GLY A 130 1.36 8.87 22.18
N GLU A 131 1.01 8.92 20.88
CA GLU A 131 -0.12 8.14 20.36
C GLU A 131 0.18 6.63 20.35
N ARG A 132 -0.84 5.82 20.67
CA ARG A 132 -0.85 4.38 20.44
C ARG A 132 -1.55 4.09 19.10
N ILE A 133 -0.86 3.43 18.19
CA ILE A 133 -1.35 3.12 16.85
C ILE A 133 -1.68 1.63 16.73
N LEU A 134 -2.80 1.31 16.11
CA LEU A 134 -3.13 -0.03 15.65
C LEU A 134 -3.22 -0.04 14.13
N ASN A 135 -2.31 -0.78 13.49
CA ASN A 135 -2.34 -1.02 12.05
C ASN A 135 -2.83 -2.44 11.78
N MET A 136 -4.09 -2.56 11.34
CA MET A 136 -4.75 -3.86 11.19
C MET A 136 -4.21 -4.70 10.01
N TYR A 137 -3.58 -4.08 9.01
CA TYR A 137 -3.07 -4.77 7.82
C TYR A 137 -1.74 -4.17 7.39
N ALA A 138 -0.70 -4.45 8.17
CA ALA A 138 0.53 -3.67 8.18
C ALA A 138 1.47 -3.95 7.01
N GLY A 139 1.34 -5.08 6.31
CA GLY A 139 2.29 -5.53 5.30
C GLY A 139 3.70 -5.58 5.88
N ALA A 140 4.66 -4.95 5.18
CA ALA A 140 6.04 -4.83 5.64
C ALA A 140 6.27 -3.70 6.68
N GLY A 141 5.20 -3.12 7.24
CA GLY A 141 5.25 -2.11 8.29
C GLY A 141 5.23 -0.65 7.81
N PHE A 142 4.89 -0.36 6.55
CA PHE A 142 5.03 0.96 5.93
C PHE A 142 4.44 2.13 6.74
N PHE A 143 3.17 2.03 7.15
CA PHE A 143 2.53 3.10 7.94
C PHE A 143 3.14 3.22 9.33
N SER A 144 3.34 2.09 10.02
CA SER A 144 3.75 2.04 11.42
C SER A 144 5.18 2.52 11.61
N ILE A 145 6.11 2.03 10.78
CA ILE A 145 7.52 2.40 10.81
C ILE A 145 7.68 3.87 10.47
N LEU A 146 7.04 4.36 9.40
CA LEU A 146 7.13 5.77 9.05
C LEU A 146 6.60 6.68 10.17
N SER A 147 5.50 6.28 10.81
CA SER A 147 4.96 7.03 11.96
C SER A 147 5.94 7.06 13.13
N ALA A 148 6.56 5.94 13.48
CA ALA A 148 7.55 5.83 14.56
C ALA A 148 8.87 6.55 14.25
N CYS A 149 9.25 6.66 12.98
CA CYS A 149 10.43 7.45 12.57
C CYS A 149 10.17 8.96 12.60
N MET A 150 8.92 9.38 12.42
CA MET A 150 8.55 10.80 12.37
C MET A 150 8.14 11.37 13.73
N HIS A 151 7.66 10.53 14.64
CA HIS A 151 7.03 10.93 15.90
C HIS A 151 7.48 10.03 17.05
N ASP A 152 7.50 10.59 18.26
CA ASP A 152 7.77 9.83 19.47
C ASP A 152 6.49 9.15 19.96
N ILE A 153 6.04 8.13 19.24
CA ILE A 153 4.84 7.36 19.58
C ILE A 153 5.08 6.43 20.77
N GLU A 154 4.02 6.06 21.49
CA GLU A 154 4.12 5.08 22.58
C GLU A 154 4.33 3.67 22.02
N VAL A 155 3.46 3.24 21.10
CA VAL A 155 3.55 1.93 20.45
C VAL A 155 2.71 1.89 19.17
N ALA A 156 3.15 1.09 18.19
CA ALA A 156 2.38 0.72 17.01
C ALA A 156 2.19 -0.80 16.92
N TYR A 157 1.02 -1.30 17.33
CA TYR A 157 0.62 -2.69 17.12
C TYR A 157 0.33 -2.93 15.63
N SER A 158 1.15 -3.77 14.99
CA SER A 158 1.14 -3.90 13.53
C SER A 158 0.86 -5.35 13.14
N ILE A 159 -0.34 -5.60 12.64
CA ILE A 159 -0.85 -6.95 12.39
C ILE A 159 -0.79 -7.26 10.90
N ASP A 160 -0.28 -8.43 10.54
CA ASP A 160 -0.46 -8.97 9.20
C ASP A 160 -0.64 -10.50 9.25
N ILE A 161 -1.45 -11.04 8.34
CA ILE A 161 -1.73 -12.46 8.24
C ILE A 161 -0.70 -13.20 7.38
N ASN A 162 0.05 -12.47 6.55
CA ASN A 162 1.09 -13.03 5.72
C ASN A 162 2.38 -13.22 6.54
N PRO A 163 2.85 -14.48 6.73
CA PRO A 163 4.05 -14.75 7.54
C PRO A 163 5.33 -14.13 6.95
N TYR A 164 5.39 -13.95 5.62
CA TYR A 164 6.52 -13.26 4.99
C TYR A 164 6.47 -11.77 5.27
N ALA A 165 5.30 -11.14 5.15
CA ALA A 165 5.14 -9.72 5.47
C ALA A 165 5.50 -9.44 6.93
N TYR A 166 5.04 -10.28 7.86
CA TYR A 166 5.44 -10.25 9.27
C TYR A 166 6.97 -10.35 9.43
N SER A 167 7.60 -11.35 8.80
CA SER A 167 9.06 -11.56 8.91
C SER A 167 9.85 -10.35 8.39
N TYR A 168 9.43 -9.78 7.26
CA TYR A 168 10.04 -8.55 6.74
C TYR A 168 9.76 -7.34 7.62
N MET A 169 8.56 -7.23 8.21
CA MET A 169 8.24 -6.16 9.16
C MET A 169 9.17 -6.21 10.37
N VAL A 170 9.43 -7.38 10.95
CA VAL A 170 10.41 -7.56 12.06
C VAL A 170 11.82 -7.12 11.65
N ILE A 171 12.24 -7.41 10.41
CA ILE A 171 13.54 -6.93 9.91
C ILE A 171 13.51 -5.41 9.74
N ASN A 172 12.41 -4.87 9.23
CA ASN A 172 12.29 -3.45 8.90
C ASN A 172 12.20 -2.58 10.14
N THR A 173 11.63 -3.04 11.26
CA THR A 173 11.66 -2.27 12.50
C THR A 173 13.10 -2.02 12.95
N ARG A 174 13.93 -3.07 12.95
CA ARG A 174 15.37 -2.97 13.26
C ARG A 174 16.14 -2.14 12.26
N LEU A 175 15.82 -2.27 10.97
CA LEU A 175 16.46 -1.51 9.89
C LEU A 175 16.24 0.00 10.03
N ASN A 176 15.17 0.41 10.70
CA ASN A 176 14.84 1.82 10.93
C ASN A 176 15.00 2.25 12.40
N HIS A 177 15.54 1.39 13.26
CA HIS A 177 15.75 1.68 14.68
C HIS A 177 14.46 2.05 15.44
N VAL A 178 13.38 1.31 15.18
CA VAL A 178 12.05 1.49 15.80
C VAL A 178 11.47 0.19 16.35
N GLU A 179 12.31 -0.81 16.62
CA GLU A 179 11.92 -2.11 17.18
C GLU A 179 11.34 -2.03 18.60
N ASP A 180 11.60 -0.95 19.32
CA ASP A 180 11.05 -0.64 20.64
C ASP A 180 9.62 -0.05 20.55
N LYS A 181 9.29 0.60 19.43
CA LYS A 181 8.00 1.29 19.22
C LYS A 181 7.04 0.52 18.32
N VAL A 182 7.53 -0.21 17.33
CA VAL A 182 6.68 -0.95 16.39
C VAL A 182 6.66 -2.42 16.77
N MET A 183 5.49 -2.93 17.15
CA MET A 183 5.28 -4.32 17.60
C MET A 183 4.63 -5.15 16.48
N PRO A 184 5.40 -6.00 15.76
CA PRO A 184 4.85 -6.85 14.71
C PRO A 184 4.06 -8.02 15.31
N ILE A 185 2.88 -8.30 14.76
CA ILE A 185 2.01 -9.41 15.18
C ILE A 185 1.59 -10.21 13.95
N LEU A 186 1.88 -11.51 13.96
CA LEU A 186 1.40 -12.44 12.94
C LEU A 186 0.00 -12.92 13.31
N GLY A 187 -1.00 -12.61 12.49
CA GLY A 187 -2.36 -13.10 12.73
C GLY A 187 -3.43 -12.45 11.86
N ASP A 188 -4.66 -12.96 11.99
CA ASP A 188 -5.84 -12.30 11.45
C ASP A 188 -6.17 -11.05 12.27
N ALA A 189 -6.36 -9.92 11.58
CA ALA A 189 -6.56 -8.62 12.21
C ALA A 189 -7.78 -8.58 13.13
N TYR A 190 -8.92 -9.11 12.68
CA TYR A 190 -10.16 -9.10 13.46
C TYR A 190 -9.99 -9.91 14.74
N THR A 191 -9.52 -11.15 14.58
CA THR A 191 -9.35 -12.10 15.68
C THR A 191 -8.34 -11.59 16.70
N THR A 192 -7.20 -11.08 16.22
CA THR A 192 -6.13 -10.54 17.07
C THR A 192 -6.64 -9.36 17.88
N VAL A 193 -7.32 -8.42 17.24
CA VAL A 193 -7.85 -7.24 17.93
C VAL A 193 -8.88 -7.63 18.98
N MET A 194 -9.84 -8.48 18.62
CA MET A 194 -10.92 -8.87 19.53
C MET A 194 -10.44 -9.67 20.74
N LYS A 195 -9.32 -10.38 20.63
CA LYS A 195 -8.75 -11.20 21.71
C LYS A 195 -7.73 -10.44 22.56
N LEU A 196 -6.91 -9.59 21.94
CA LEU A 196 -5.66 -9.11 22.57
C LEU A 196 -5.55 -7.58 22.63
N LEU A 197 -6.24 -6.84 21.75
CA LEU A 197 -5.97 -5.40 21.53
C LEU A 197 -7.25 -4.55 21.61
N LYS A 198 -8.17 -4.91 22.51
CA LYS A 198 -9.29 -4.02 22.87
C LYS A 198 -8.77 -2.89 23.74
N SER A 199 -9.29 -1.68 23.54
CA SER A 199 -8.89 -0.48 24.30
C SER A 199 -7.36 -0.23 24.32
N SER A 200 -6.69 -0.49 23.20
CA SER A 200 -5.22 -0.45 23.12
C SER A 200 -4.68 0.64 22.17
N ALA A 201 -5.55 1.42 21.53
CA ALA A 201 -5.15 2.38 20.51
C ALA A 201 -5.90 3.71 20.60
N ASP A 202 -5.21 4.77 20.21
CA ASP A 202 -5.77 6.11 19.98
C ASP A 202 -6.01 6.36 18.47
N ARG A 203 -5.35 5.57 17.60
CA ARG A 203 -5.50 5.61 16.14
C ARG A 203 -5.50 4.22 15.53
N VAL A 204 -6.49 3.92 14.70
CA VAL A 204 -6.62 2.64 13.98
C VAL A 204 -6.54 2.86 12.47
N LEU A 205 -5.69 2.08 11.80
CA LEU A 205 -5.54 2.06 10.34
C LEU A 205 -6.15 0.77 9.77
N MET A 206 -7.02 0.92 8.77
CA MET A 206 -7.66 -0.21 8.09
C MET A 206 -7.33 -0.24 6.57
N PRO A 207 -6.05 -0.39 6.17
CA PRO A 207 -5.64 -0.24 4.77
C PRO A 207 -6.00 -1.42 3.85
N LEU A 208 -6.89 -2.33 4.27
CA LEU A 208 -7.45 -3.42 3.44
C LEU A 208 -8.92 -3.13 3.08
N PRO A 209 -9.19 -2.55 1.90
CA PRO A 209 -10.53 -2.13 1.50
C PRO A 209 -11.58 -3.23 1.49
N GLU A 210 -11.19 -4.44 1.10
CA GLU A 210 -12.10 -5.57 0.91
C GLU A 210 -12.74 -6.04 2.23
N LYS A 211 -12.08 -5.79 3.37
CA LYS A 211 -12.56 -6.20 4.71
C LYS A 211 -12.91 -5.02 5.62
N ALA A 212 -12.74 -3.78 5.15
CA ALA A 212 -12.75 -2.62 6.03
C ALA A 212 -14.08 -2.42 6.78
N LEU A 213 -15.24 -2.58 6.12
CA LEU A 213 -16.54 -2.43 6.80
C LEU A 213 -16.91 -3.63 7.67
N GLU A 214 -16.52 -4.83 7.24
CA GLU A 214 -16.70 -6.07 8.00
C GLU A 214 -15.93 -6.02 9.32
N HIS A 215 -14.67 -5.56 9.26
CA HIS A 215 -13.77 -5.50 10.40
C HIS A 215 -13.87 -4.20 11.21
N LEU A 216 -14.72 -3.24 10.80
CA LEU A 216 -14.93 -1.97 11.53
C LEU A 216 -15.33 -2.16 13.00
N PRO A 217 -16.11 -3.19 13.41
CA PRO A 217 -16.40 -3.44 14.82
C PRO A 217 -15.13 -3.67 15.67
N ALA A 218 -14.13 -4.37 15.11
CA ALA A 218 -12.86 -4.60 15.79
C ALA A 218 -12.07 -3.29 15.92
N ALA A 219 -12.06 -2.45 14.89
CA ALA A 219 -11.41 -1.14 14.95
C ALA A 219 -12.05 -0.22 16.02
N VAL A 220 -13.38 -0.20 16.13
CA VAL A 220 -14.07 0.54 17.20
C VAL A 220 -13.74 -0.04 18.57
N ALA A 221 -13.72 -1.37 18.72
CA ALA A 221 -13.38 -2.03 19.98
C ALA A 221 -11.92 -1.81 20.43
N ALA A 222 -11.01 -1.55 19.48
CA ALA A 222 -9.61 -1.26 19.76
C ALA A 222 -9.39 0.12 20.36
N LEU A 223 -10.30 1.08 20.12
CA LEU A 223 -10.21 2.40 20.71
C LEU A 223 -10.41 2.33 22.23
N ASP A 224 -9.48 2.95 22.95
CA ASP A 224 -9.53 3.08 24.40
C ASP A 224 -10.62 4.07 24.82
N ARG A 225 -10.68 5.22 24.13
CA ARG A 225 -11.59 6.33 24.39
C ARG A 225 -12.07 6.92 23.06
N GLU A 226 -11.96 8.24 22.92
CA GLU A 226 -12.06 8.89 21.63
C GLU A 226 -10.75 8.75 20.86
N GLY A 227 -10.84 8.39 19.58
CA GLY A 227 -9.66 8.24 18.73
C GLY A 227 -10.00 8.28 17.24
N TRP A 228 -8.99 8.06 16.42
CA TRP A 228 -9.09 8.10 14.96
C TRP A 228 -9.27 6.70 14.37
N ILE A 229 -10.12 6.56 13.37
CA ILE A 229 -10.18 5.38 12.51
C ILE A 229 -10.06 5.84 11.05
N HIS A 230 -9.08 5.28 10.34
CA HIS A 230 -8.83 5.55 8.92
C HIS A 230 -9.33 4.36 8.11
N VAL A 231 -10.53 4.50 7.54
CA VAL A 231 -11.22 3.43 6.80
C VAL A 231 -10.97 3.60 5.31
N TYR A 232 -10.27 2.64 4.71
CA TYR A 232 -10.03 2.61 3.26
C TYR A 232 -11.08 1.75 2.57
N LEU A 233 -11.63 2.21 1.45
CA LEU A 233 -12.63 1.51 0.65
C LEU A 233 -12.30 1.58 -0.84
N HIS A 234 -12.64 0.53 -1.58
CA HIS A 234 -12.72 0.57 -3.03
C HIS A 234 -14.17 0.84 -3.41
N VAL A 235 -14.38 1.88 -4.23
CA VAL A 235 -15.70 2.36 -4.60
C VAL A 235 -15.76 2.60 -6.10
N ALA A 236 -16.73 1.95 -6.74
CA ALA A 236 -17.08 2.21 -8.13
C ALA A 236 -17.97 3.45 -8.23
N ALA A 237 -17.54 4.46 -8.99
CA ALA A 237 -18.27 5.72 -9.12
C ALA A 237 -17.94 6.45 -10.44
N ARG A 238 -18.85 7.32 -10.90
CA ARG A 238 -18.62 8.11 -12.12
C ARG A 238 -17.54 9.16 -11.92
N THR A 239 -17.56 9.85 -10.79
CA THR A 239 -16.58 10.89 -10.45
C THR A 239 -15.91 10.61 -9.10
N ALA A 240 -14.75 11.25 -8.87
CA ALA A 240 -14.08 11.21 -7.57
C ALA A 240 -14.95 11.76 -6.43
N ARG A 241 -15.76 12.80 -6.71
CA ARG A 241 -16.70 13.38 -5.75
C ARG A 241 -17.77 12.36 -5.34
N ASP A 242 -18.32 11.63 -6.31
CA ASP A 242 -19.33 10.59 -6.06
C ASP A 242 -18.73 9.44 -5.24
N ALA A 243 -17.48 9.05 -5.54
CA ALA A 243 -16.78 8.02 -4.78
C ALA A 243 -16.61 8.42 -3.30
N ILE A 244 -16.23 9.67 -3.03
CA ILE A 244 -16.10 10.21 -1.67
C ILE A 244 -17.44 10.20 -0.95
N ALA A 245 -18.50 10.67 -1.60
CA ALA A 245 -19.84 10.70 -1.01
C ALA A 245 -20.35 9.29 -0.67
N LEU A 246 -20.15 8.33 -1.58
CA LEU A 246 -20.57 6.94 -1.40
C LEU A 246 -19.76 6.24 -0.28
N ALA A 247 -18.43 6.37 -0.29
CA ALA A 247 -17.58 5.84 0.78
C ALA A 247 -17.99 6.38 2.15
N THR A 248 -18.20 7.70 2.25
CA THR A 248 -18.63 8.37 3.48
C THR A 248 -19.98 7.83 3.95
N LYS A 249 -20.94 7.65 3.04
CA LYS A 249 -22.26 7.08 3.35
C LYS A 249 -22.13 5.65 3.90
N MET A 250 -21.30 4.80 3.29
CA MET A 250 -21.08 3.42 3.71
C MET A 250 -20.47 3.33 5.11
N VAL A 251 -19.44 4.14 5.40
CA VAL A 251 -18.80 4.18 6.73
C VAL A 251 -19.79 4.70 7.79
N ARG A 252 -20.55 5.77 7.49
CA ARG A 252 -21.58 6.30 8.40
C ARG A 252 -22.63 5.26 8.75
N ALA A 253 -23.19 4.59 7.73
CA ALA A 253 -24.18 3.54 7.95
C ALA A 253 -23.64 2.45 8.87
N ARG A 254 -22.41 2.00 8.65
CA ARG A 254 -21.78 0.97 9.48
C ARG A 254 -21.51 1.44 10.92
N LEU A 255 -21.08 2.68 11.13
CA LEU A 255 -20.88 3.23 12.47
C LEU A 255 -22.20 3.42 13.24
N VAL A 256 -23.28 3.79 12.55
CA VAL A 256 -24.64 3.85 13.13
C VAL A 256 -25.12 2.47 13.57
N GLU A 257 -24.92 1.43 12.75
CA GLU A 257 -25.25 0.04 13.12
C GLU A 257 -24.50 -0.43 14.38
N LEU A 258 -23.30 0.11 14.61
CA LEU A 258 -22.47 -0.19 15.78
C LEU A 258 -22.79 0.68 16.99
N ALA A 259 -23.79 1.56 16.90
CA ALA A 259 -24.14 2.54 17.92
C ALA A 259 -22.95 3.39 18.38
N ALA A 260 -21.96 3.61 17.51
CA ALA A 260 -20.77 4.40 17.82
C ALA A 260 -21.08 5.91 17.73
N SER A 261 -20.56 6.70 18.66
CA SER A 261 -20.56 8.17 18.51
C SER A 261 -19.40 8.56 17.60
N TYR A 262 -19.67 9.31 16.53
CA TYR A 262 -18.63 9.62 15.54
C TYR A 262 -18.79 10.99 14.88
N VAL A 263 -17.66 11.49 14.38
CA VAL A 263 -17.55 12.63 13.46
C VAL A 263 -16.71 12.20 12.27
N VAL A 264 -17.24 12.39 11.05
CA VAL A 264 -16.43 12.24 9.83
C VAL A 264 -15.71 13.56 9.61
N GLU A 265 -14.40 13.59 9.86
CA GLU A 265 -13.59 14.80 9.80
C GLU A 265 -13.13 15.08 8.35
N ASN A 266 -12.84 14.02 7.60
CA ASN A 266 -12.43 14.14 6.21
C ASN A 266 -12.73 12.88 5.40
N ALA A 267 -12.82 13.02 4.07
CA ALA A 267 -12.85 11.89 3.15
C ALA A 267 -12.22 12.29 1.81
N ARG A 268 -11.37 11.44 1.25
CA ARG A 268 -10.62 11.75 0.02
C ARG A 268 -10.31 10.52 -0.82
N VAL A 269 -10.19 10.74 -2.12
CA VAL A 269 -9.57 9.75 -3.02
C VAL A 269 -8.07 9.67 -2.72
N VAL A 270 -7.59 8.46 -2.44
CA VAL A 270 -6.17 8.12 -2.29
C VAL A 270 -5.56 7.91 -3.68
N ARG A 271 -6.24 7.12 -4.52
CA ARG A 271 -5.82 6.82 -5.90
C ARG A 271 -6.99 6.24 -6.71
N SER A 272 -6.83 6.22 -8.04
CA SER A 272 -7.64 5.35 -8.91
C SER A 272 -7.01 3.95 -8.93
N VAL A 273 -7.85 2.92 -8.83
CA VAL A 273 -7.45 1.50 -8.86
C VAL A 273 -7.92 0.78 -10.12
N GLY A 274 -8.90 1.35 -10.82
CA GLY A 274 -9.41 0.87 -12.10
C GLY A 274 -10.27 1.93 -12.80
N PRO A 275 -10.77 1.63 -14.01
CA PRO A 275 -11.73 2.49 -14.69
C PRO A 275 -12.96 2.73 -13.82
N ARG A 276 -13.21 4.00 -13.46
CA ARG A 276 -14.33 4.40 -12.58
C ARG A 276 -14.30 3.73 -11.19
N GLU A 277 -13.14 3.29 -10.75
CA GLU A 277 -12.94 2.68 -9.45
C GLU A 277 -11.85 3.43 -8.68
N TYR A 278 -12.21 3.82 -7.45
CA TYR A 278 -11.40 4.69 -6.61
C TYR A 278 -11.14 4.03 -5.27
N GLN A 279 -9.90 4.13 -4.80
CA GLN A 279 -9.60 3.91 -3.39
C GLN A 279 -9.82 5.22 -2.65
N VAL A 280 -10.75 5.19 -1.70
CA VAL A 280 -11.14 6.33 -0.86
C VAL A 280 -10.74 6.01 0.57
N VAL A 281 -10.24 7.00 1.30
CA VAL A 281 -10.09 6.95 2.76
C VAL A 281 -11.11 7.87 3.39
N VAL A 282 -11.77 7.40 4.44
CA VAL A 282 -12.67 8.17 5.30
C VAL A 282 -11.99 8.25 6.67
N ASP A 283 -11.60 9.46 7.07
CA ASP A 283 -10.97 9.73 8.35
C ASP A 283 -12.09 10.07 9.36
N THR A 284 -12.32 9.19 10.32
CA THR A 284 -13.37 9.36 11.33
C THR A 284 -12.78 9.49 12.72
N ARG A 285 -13.33 10.41 13.51
CA ARG A 285 -13.13 10.46 14.95
C ARG A 285 -14.28 9.73 15.61
N VAL A 286 -13.98 8.73 16.43
CA VAL A 286 -14.98 7.87 17.05
C VAL A 286 -14.78 7.91 18.56
N LYS A 287 -15.87 8.14 19.28
CA LYS A 287 -15.94 8.07 20.74
C LYS A 287 -16.69 6.81 21.15
N ARG A 288 -16.01 6.00 21.95
CA ARG A 288 -16.59 4.83 22.60
C ARG A 288 -17.42 5.21 23.81
#